data_AF-A0A4Z0Y9I8-F1
#
_entry.id   AF-A0A4Z0Y9I8-F1
#
_cell.length_a   1.000
_cell.length_b   1.000
_cell.length_c   1.000
_cell.angle_alpha   90.00
_cell.angle_beta   90.00
_cell.angle_gamma   90.00
#
_symmetry.space_group_name_H-M   'P 1'
#
loop_
_entity.id
_entity.type
_entity.pdbx_description
1 polymer ?
#
loop_
_entity_poly.entity_id
_entity_poly.type
_entity_poly.pdbx_seq_one_letter_code
_entity_poly.pdbx_strand_id
1 'polypeptide(L)'
;MGIYAGWIYRQFTVKPKPLDKDVRLDGKTVIVIGANVGLGLKAAKEMAAYGLAWLILESPGIEVLVWPLDYESFPSLDEFGTRAAKLDRFDLVILNAGLKNLSAGPAKLEMDIVINTVTPGFCASSLHKANPQASKAVNLLAWTAAQGGHCLTDAVSLHGEHHGAYLSEQEGKPPSSFVLSHKGSEARSKIWNETIKVLEAEAPHVEVLATLNLL
;
A
#
# COMPACT_ATOMS: atom_id res chain seq x y z
N MET A 1 0.61 -16.83 22.92
CA MET A 1 1.38 -17.51 21.84
C MET A 1 2.44 -16.55 21.34
N GLY A 2 3.69 -16.99 21.15
CA GLY A 2 4.75 -16.13 20.61
C GLY A 2 4.40 -15.55 19.23
N ILE A 3 5.06 -14.45 18.84
CA ILE A 3 4.76 -13.65 17.62
C ILE A 3 4.59 -14.55 16.38
N TYR A 4 5.48 -15.52 16.19
CA TYR A 4 5.42 -16.47 15.07
C TYR A 4 4.28 -17.47 15.15
N ALA A 5 4.05 -18.10 16.30
CA ALA A 5 2.97 -19.08 16.46
C ALA A 5 1.58 -18.41 16.35
N GLY A 6 1.44 -17.19 16.88
CA GLY A 6 0.24 -16.38 16.71
C GLY A 6 0.01 -15.96 15.26
N TRP A 7 1.09 -15.63 14.53
CA TRP A 7 1.01 -15.34 13.11
C TRP A 7 0.55 -16.55 12.29
N ILE A 8 1.15 -17.74 12.51
CA ILE A 8 0.73 -18.98 11.83
C ILE A 8 -0.74 -19.28 12.12
N TYR A 9 -1.15 -19.18 13.39
CA TYR A 9 -2.54 -19.40 13.78
C TYR A 9 -3.50 -18.51 12.98
N ARG A 10 -3.25 -17.19 12.94
CA ARG A 10 -4.10 -16.23 12.23
C ARG A 10 -4.09 -16.43 10.71
N GLN A 11 -2.95 -16.83 10.14
CA GLN A 11 -2.84 -17.18 8.72
C GLN A 11 -3.84 -18.30 8.32
N PHE A 12 -4.16 -19.21 9.25
CA PHE A 12 -5.11 -20.31 9.02
C PHE A 12 -6.53 -20.05 9.52
N THR A 13 -6.69 -19.26 10.59
CA THR A 13 -8.01 -19.04 11.21
C THR A 13 -8.72 -17.79 10.75
N VAL A 14 -7.99 -16.79 10.23
CA VAL A 14 -8.57 -15.58 9.68
C VAL A 14 -8.66 -15.70 8.16
N LYS A 15 -9.77 -15.22 7.61
CA LYS A 15 -9.96 -15.06 6.17
C LYS A 15 -10.37 -13.62 5.91
N PRO A 16 -9.52 -12.81 5.25
CA PRO A 16 -9.91 -11.49 4.82
C PRO A 16 -11.18 -11.56 3.97
N LYS A 17 -12.08 -10.61 4.21
CA LYS A 17 -13.40 -10.52 3.60
C LYS A 17 -13.47 -9.27 2.72
N PRO A 18 -14.23 -9.32 1.61
CA PRO A 18 -14.50 -8.11 0.85
C PRO A 18 -15.18 -7.05 1.73
N LEU A 19 -15.15 -5.81 1.26
CA LEU A 19 -15.94 -4.72 1.85
C LEU A 19 -17.42 -5.13 1.98
N ASP A 20 -18.10 -4.61 2.99
CA ASP A 20 -19.53 -4.82 3.13
C ASP A 20 -20.30 -4.13 1.97
N LYS A 21 -21.45 -4.70 1.60
CA LYS A 21 -22.19 -4.30 0.38
C LYS A 21 -22.76 -2.88 0.41
N ASP A 22 -22.87 -2.32 1.59
CA ASP A 22 -23.35 -0.97 1.88
C ASP A 22 -22.24 0.08 1.81
N VAL A 23 -20.97 -0.34 1.79
CA VAL A 23 -19.84 0.56 1.52
C VAL A 23 -19.93 1.07 0.09
N ARG A 24 -19.83 2.38 -0.09
CA ARG A 24 -19.91 3.02 -1.39
C ARG A 24 -18.73 3.96 -1.60
N LEU A 25 -18.17 3.93 -2.80
CA LEU A 25 -17.03 4.75 -3.21
C LEU A 25 -17.44 5.73 -4.33
N ASP A 26 -18.73 6.04 -4.43
CA ASP A 26 -19.26 6.90 -5.48
C ASP A 26 -18.60 8.28 -5.49
N GLY A 27 -18.21 8.75 -6.66
CA GLY A 27 -17.59 10.06 -6.86
C GLY A 27 -16.15 10.19 -6.33
N LYS A 28 -15.57 9.12 -5.77
CA LYS A 28 -14.17 9.12 -5.32
C LYS A 28 -13.22 8.78 -6.48
N THR A 29 -12.05 9.39 -6.45
CA THR A 29 -10.93 9.13 -7.35
C THR A 29 -9.84 8.36 -6.61
N VAL A 30 -9.38 7.25 -7.18
CA VAL A 30 -8.42 6.34 -6.52
C VAL A 30 -7.21 6.06 -7.39
N ILE A 31 -6.04 6.18 -6.77
CA ILE A 31 -4.76 5.79 -7.36
C ILE A 31 -4.34 4.44 -6.77
N VAL A 32 -4.23 3.40 -7.59
CA VAL A 32 -3.70 2.09 -7.15
C VAL A 32 -2.40 1.83 -7.87
N ILE A 33 -1.29 1.75 -7.14
CA ILE A 33 -0.01 1.42 -7.75
C ILE A 33 0.29 -0.08 -7.64
N GLY A 34 0.77 -0.67 -8.73
CA GLY A 34 1.01 -2.11 -8.83
C GLY A 34 -0.27 -2.92 -8.97
N ALA A 35 -1.23 -2.42 -9.77
CA ALA A 35 -2.50 -3.09 -10.04
C ALA A 35 -2.56 -3.87 -11.36
N ASN A 36 -1.42 -4.16 -11.99
CA ASN A 36 -1.37 -4.99 -13.20
C ASN A 36 -1.63 -6.48 -12.90
N VAL A 37 -1.25 -6.96 -11.71
CA VAL A 37 -1.43 -8.35 -11.26
C VAL A 37 -1.63 -8.44 -9.75
N GLY A 38 -1.95 -9.63 -9.24
CA GLY A 38 -1.89 -9.91 -7.81
C GLY A 38 -2.88 -9.10 -6.98
N LEU A 39 -2.45 -8.65 -5.80
CA LEU A 39 -3.31 -8.03 -4.79
C LEU A 39 -3.82 -6.68 -5.24
N GLY A 40 -2.95 -5.83 -5.80
CA GLY A 40 -3.34 -4.52 -6.33
C GLY A 40 -4.42 -4.62 -7.39
N LEU A 41 -4.30 -5.57 -8.34
CA LEU A 41 -5.34 -5.81 -9.35
C LEU A 41 -6.67 -6.23 -8.73
N LYS A 42 -6.63 -7.07 -7.69
CA LYS A 42 -7.84 -7.53 -6.99
C LYS A 42 -8.49 -6.40 -6.20
N ALA A 43 -7.70 -5.57 -5.54
CA ALA A 43 -8.18 -4.38 -4.86
C ALA A 43 -8.82 -3.39 -5.84
N ALA A 44 -8.16 -3.08 -6.96
CA ALA A 44 -8.69 -2.21 -8.00
C ALA A 44 -10.03 -2.70 -8.55
N LYS A 45 -10.16 -4.01 -8.86
CA LYS A 45 -11.41 -4.61 -9.34
C LYS A 45 -12.52 -4.60 -8.29
N GLU A 46 -12.17 -4.83 -7.03
CA GLU A 46 -13.13 -4.77 -5.94
C GLU A 46 -13.66 -3.35 -5.79
N MET A 47 -12.79 -2.34 -5.66
CA MET A 47 -13.23 -0.95 -5.50
C MET A 47 -14.05 -0.44 -6.70
N ALA A 48 -13.70 -0.88 -7.92
CA ALA A 48 -14.50 -0.60 -9.11
C ALA A 48 -15.96 -1.08 -8.94
N ALA A 49 -16.18 -2.26 -8.36
CA ALA A 49 -17.52 -2.79 -8.12
C ALA A 49 -18.34 -1.95 -7.11
N TYR A 50 -17.71 -1.07 -6.33
CA TYR A 50 -18.35 -0.22 -5.31
C TYR A 50 -18.64 1.21 -5.78
N GLY A 51 -18.62 1.46 -7.09
CA GLY A 51 -19.13 2.71 -7.69
C GLY A 51 -18.09 3.80 -7.92
N LEU A 52 -16.80 3.47 -7.93
CA LEU A 52 -15.73 4.44 -8.21
C LEU A 52 -15.97 5.23 -9.51
N ALA A 53 -15.72 6.54 -9.45
CA ALA A 53 -15.81 7.42 -10.62
C ALA A 53 -14.56 7.33 -11.50
N TRP A 54 -13.38 7.30 -10.87
CA TRP A 54 -12.09 7.27 -11.55
C TRP A 54 -11.15 6.28 -10.87
N LEU A 55 -10.65 5.32 -11.65
CA LEU A 55 -9.66 4.34 -11.20
C LEU A 55 -8.42 4.46 -12.08
N ILE A 56 -7.26 4.68 -11.48
CA ILE A 56 -6.02 4.58 -12.25
C ILE A 56 -5.59 3.10 -12.30
N LEU A 57 -6.25 2.26 -13.12
CA LEU A 57 -5.83 0.95 -13.72
C LEU A 57 -6.99 0.03 -14.24
N GLU A 58 -6.70 -0.76 -15.30
CA GLU A 58 -7.58 -1.48 -16.28
C GLU A 58 -8.82 -2.28 -15.74
N SER A 59 -10.05 -1.86 -16.09
CA SER A 59 -11.31 -2.64 -16.00
C SER A 59 -12.46 -2.02 -16.84
N PRO A 60 -13.39 -2.80 -17.44
CA PRO A 60 -14.52 -2.25 -18.20
C PRO A 60 -15.65 -1.71 -17.30
N GLY A 61 -16.24 -0.57 -17.66
CA GLY A 61 -17.47 -0.01 -17.07
C GLY A 61 -17.31 1.23 -16.18
N ILE A 62 -16.08 1.68 -15.93
CA ILE A 62 -15.69 2.88 -15.15
C ILE A 62 -14.68 3.67 -15.98
N GLU A 63 -14.57 4.98 -15.78
CA GLU A 63 -13.51 5.75 -16.42
C GLU A 63 -12.17 5.37 -15.78
N VAL A 64 -11.45 4.49 -16.48
CA VAL A 64 -10.21 3.91 -16.02
C VAL A 64 -9.04 4.56 -16.76
N LEU A 65 -8.18 5.25 -16.01
CA LEU A 65 -6.94 5.80 -16.55
C LEU A 65 -5.80 4.80 -16.32
N VAL A 66 -5.03 4.47 -17.35
CA VAL A 66 -3.86 3.60 -17.20
C VAL A 66 -2.61 4.42 -17.46
N TRP A 67 -1.80 4.63 -16.42
CA TRP A 67 -0.55 5.36 -16.54
C TRP A 67 0.63 4.39 -16.37
N PRO A 68 1.61 4.41 -17.30
CA PRO A 68 2.84 3.68 -17.09
C PRO A 68 3.58 4.25 -15.88
N LEU A 69 4.17 3.36 -15.09
CA LEU A 69 5.03 3.71 -13.97
C LEU A 69 6.10 2.63 -13.83
N ASP A 70 7.34 3.03 -14.05
CA ASP A 70 8.51 2.21 -13.79
C ASP A 70 9.20 2.70 -12.51
N TYR A 71 9.22 1.82 -11.50
CA TYR A 71 9.81 2.11 -10.19
C TYR A 71 11.33 2.25 -10.22
N GLU A 72 11.98 1.70 -11.24
CA GLU A 72 13.43 1.73 -11.38
C GLU A 72 13.90 2.96 -12.19
N SER A 73 12.97 3.80 -12.66
CA SER A 73 13.24 4.94 -13.52
C SER A 73 12.78 6.25 -12.86
N PHE A 74 13.71 7.05 -12.35
CA PHE A 74 13.44 8.39 -11.83
C PHE A 74 12.65 9.28 -12.81
N PRO A 75 12.96 9.32 -14.12
CA PRO A 75 12.12 10.03 -15.10
C PRO A 75 10.68 9.53 -15.14
N SER A 76 10.45 8.21 -15.02
CA SER A 76 9.09 7.66 -15.00
C SER A 76 8.34 8.05 -13.72
N LEU A 77 9.03 8.09 -12.57
CA LEU A 77 8.46 8.55 -11.30
C LEU A 77 8.05 10.03 -11.38
N ASP A 78 8.92 10.87 -11.96
CA ASP A 78 8.68 12.30 -12.13
C ASP A 78 7.55 12.61 -13.12
N GLU A 79 7.51 11.91 -14.26
CA GLU A 79 6.41 12.04 -15.23
C GLU A 79 5.07 11.65 -14.59
N PHE A 80 5.04 10.57 -13.82
CA PHE A 80 3.87 10.15 -13.08
C PHE A 80 3.45 11.20 -12.04
N GLY A 81 4.40 11.72 -11.25
CA GLY A 81 4.15 12.77 -10.27
C GLY A 81 3.61 14.04 -10.90
N THR A 82 4.24 14.51 -11.97
CA THR A 82 3.81 15.67 -12.77
C THR A 82 2.40 15.50 -13.34
N ARG A 83 2.06 14.27 -13.75
CA ARG A 83 0.71 13.95 -14.25
C ARG A 83 -0.31 13.91 -13.11
N ALA A 84 0.03 13.31 -11.98
CA ALA A 84 -0.82 13.25 -10.80
C ALA A 84 -1.07 14.65 -10.21
N ALA A 85 -0.08 15.55 -10.25
CA ALA A 85 -0.23 16.94 -9.80
C ALA A 85 -1.22 17.77 -10.63
N LYS A 86 -1.59 17.30 -11.83
CA LYS A 86 -2.61 17.93 -12.68
C LYS A 86 -4.02 17.41 -12.41
N LEU A 87 -4.18 16.43 -11.52
CA LEU A 87 -5.51 15.99 -11.09
C LEU A 87 -6.11 17.06 -10.17
N ASP A 88 -7.36 17.44 -10.43
CA ASP A 88 -8.07 18.38 -9.56
C ASP A 88 -8.20 17.86 -8.12
N ARG A 89 -8.31 16.54 -7.96
CA ARG A 89 -8.36 15.82 -6.67
C ARG A 89 -8.13 14.33 -6.83
N PHE A 90 -7.65 13.68 -5.77
CA PHE A 90 -7.79 12.25 -5.54
C PHE A 90 -8.12 12.00 -4.06
N ASP A 91 -8.85 10.92 -3.78
CA ASP A 91 -9.39 10.65 -2.45
C ASP A 91 -8.63 9.53 -1.74
N LEU A 92 -8.20 8.49 -2.48
CA LEU A 92 -7.55 7.31 -1.92
C LEU A 92 -6.31 6.93 -2.74
N VAL A 93 -5.26 6.46 -2.05
CA VAL A 93 -4.04 5.98 -2.68
C VAL A 93 -3.62 4.63 -2.07
N ILE A 94 -3.37 3.64 -2.92
CA ILE A 94 -2.79 2.35 -2.54
C ILE A 94 -1.37 2.26 -3.12
N LEU A 95 -0.36 2.34 -2.27
CA LEU A 95 1.05 2.15 -2.64
C LEU A 95 1.44 0.66 -2.51
N ASN A 96 0.90 -0.20 -3.37
CA ASN A 96 1.05 -1.66 -3.25
C ASN A 96 2.30 -2.25 -3.95
N ALA A 97 3.14 -1.45 -4.60
CA ALA A 97 4.40 -1.96 -5.13
C ALA A 97 5.41 -2.20 -3.99
N GLY A 98 5.94 -3.42 -3.89
CA GLY A 98 6.79 -3.80 -2.77
C GLY A 98 8.01 -4.62 -3.17
N LEU A 99 9.15 -4.29 -2.53
CA LEU A 99 10.30 -5.16 -2.33
C LEU A 99 10.25 -5.75 -0.89
N LYS A 100 10.86 -6.91 -0.66
CA LYS A 100 10.95 -7.53 0.68
C LYS A 100 11.88 -6.69 1.58
N ASN A 101 11.51 -6.55 2.86
CA ASN A 101 12.26 -5.91 3.97
C ASN A 101 12.13 -4.38 4.10
N LEU A 102 10.92 -3.87 4.30
CA LEU A 102 10.70 -2.49 4.73
C LEU A 102 10.13 -2.46 6.15
N SER A 103 10.79 -1.73 7.05
CA SER A 103 10.26 -1.37 8.36
C SER A 103 9.57 -0.01 8.26
N ALA A 104 8.24 0.02 8.31
CA ALA A 104 7.48 1.26 8.34
C ALA A 104 7.45 1.86 9.77
N GLY A 105 7.55 3.18 9.86
CA GLY A 105 7.28 3.95 11.07
C GLY A 105 6.10 4.88 10.87
N PRO A 106 5.45 5.36 11.94
CA PRO A 106 4.38 6.35 11.81
C PRO A 106 4.95 7.65 11.25
N ALA A 107 4.37 8.12 10.15
CA ALA A 107 4.54 9.47 9.65
C ALA A 107 3.51 10.36 10.34
N LYS A 108 3.96 11.43 11.00
CA LYS A 108 3.07 12.48 11.50
C LYS A 108 3.20 13.61 10.49
N LEU A 109 2.13 13.83 9.72
CA LEU A 109 2.02 14.95 8.81
C LEU A 109 0.88 15.82 9.33
N GLU A 110 1.09 17.14 9.42
CA GLU A 110 0.02 18.10 9.73
C GLU A 110 -0.77 18.41 8.45
N MET A 111 -1.57 17.44 8.00
CA MET A 111 -2.45 17.57 6.83
C MET A 111 -3.71 16.73 7.06
N ASP A 112 -4.81 17.07 6.40
CA ASP A 112 -6.08 16.30 6.37
C ASP A 112 -5.92 14.94 5.63
N ILE A 113 -4.76 14.30 5.76
CA ILE A 113 -4.37 13.09 5.04
C ILE A 113 -4.06 12.00 6.05
N VAL A 114 -4.74 10.87 5.89
CA VAL A 114 -4.54 9.70 6.74
C VAL A 114 -3.63 8.69 6.09
N ILE A 115 -2.53 8.37 6.78
CA ILE A 115 -1.53 7.40 6.34
C ILE A 115 -1.55 6.20 7.28
N ASN A 116 -1.90 5.05 6.72
CA ASN A 116 -1.87 3.76 7.40
C ASN A 116 -0.89 2.82 6.71
N THR A 117 -0.30 1.92 7.49
CA THR A 117 0.52 0.82 6.96
C THR A 117 -0.29 -0.46 6.98
N VAL A 118 -0.45 -1.11 5.83
CA VAL A 118 -1.20 -2.36 5.71
C VAL A 118 -0.28 -3.55 5.46
N THR A 119 -0.48 -4.63 6.20
CA THR A 119 0.10 -5.95 5.92
C THR A 119 -1.01 -6.88 5.42
N PRO A 120 -1.01 -7.24 4.11
CA PRO A 120 -2.04 -8.11 3.55
C PRO A 120 -1.84 -9.60 3.92
N GLY A 121 -0.99 -9.92 4.89
CA GLY A 121 -0.62 -11.30 5.26
C GLY A 121 0.26 -11.98 4.22
N PHE A 122 0.50 -13.28 4.37
CA PHE A 122 1.21 -14.06 3.36
C PHE A 122 0.25 -14.42 2.24
N CYS A 123 0.41 -13.76 1.09
CA CYS A 123 -0.46 -13.92 -0.06
C CYS A 123 0.26 -14.59 -1.24
N ALA A 124 -0.48 -15.42 -1.96
CA ALA A 124 -0.05 -15.97 -3.24
C ALA A 124 0.01 -14.83 -4.26
N SER A 125 1.23 -14.42 -4.60
CA SER A 125 1.49 -13.35 -5.56
C SER A 125 2.60 -13.75 -6.53
N SER A 126 2.73 -12.99 -7.62
CA SER A 126 3.79 -13.18 -8.62
C SER A 126 5.20 -12.94 -8.06
N LEU A 127 5.34 -12.39 -6.84
CA LEU A 127 6.62 -12.05 -6.22
C LEU A 127 7.50 -13.28 -5.93
N HIS A 128 6.92 -14.47 -5.86
CA HIS A 128 7.63 -15.72 -5.58
C HIS A 128 7.95 -16.56 -6.82
N LYS A 129 7.61 -16.07 -8.03
CA LYS A 129 7.79 -16.82 -9.28
C LYS A 129 9.24 -17.22 -9.56
N ALA A 130 10.21 -16.44 -9.10
CA ALA A 130 11.64 -16.71 -9.29
C ALA A 130 12.20 -17.82 -8.36
N ASN A 131 11.44 -18.32 -7.38
CA ASN A 131 11.90 -19.36 -6.45
C ASN A 131 10.92 -20.56 -6.41
N PRO A 132 11.25 -21.70 -7.05
CA PRO A 132 10.39 -22.89 -7.11
C PRO A 132 10.05 -23.50 -5.74
N GLN A 133 10.96 -23.40 -4.76
CA GLN A 133 10.74 -23.89 -3.40
C GLN A 133 9.75 -23.00 -2.63
N ALA A 134 9.82 -21.69 -2.84
CA ALA A 134 8.84 -20.75 -2.32
C ALA A 134 7.45 -21.00 -2.92
N SER A 135 7.36 -21.36 -4.21
CA SER A 135 6.10 -21.68 -4.90
C SER A 135 5.30 -22.83 -4.24
N LYS A 136 5.98 -23.89 -3.76
CA LYS A 136 5.31 -25.00 -3.05
C LYS A 136 4.77 -24.60 -1.67
N ALA A 137 5.50 -23.80 -0.91
CA ALA A 137 5.05 -23.29 0.39
C ALA A 137 3.92 -22.26 0.27
N VAL A 138 3.97 -21.43 -0.80
CA VAL A 138 2.92 -20.46 -1.16
C VAL A 138 1.58 -21.18 -1.40
N ASN A 139 1.57 -22.30 -2.11
CA ASN A 139 0.34 -23.01 -2.46
C ASN A 139 -0.39 -23.65 -1.25
N LEU A 140 0.29 -23.87 -0.12
CA LEU A 140 -0.29 -24.51 1.06
C LEU A 140 -0.69 -23.50 2.15
N LEU A 141 0.06 -22.40 2.28
CA LEU A 141 -0.03 -21.51 3.45
C LEU A 141 -0.55 -20.11 3.10
N ALA A 142 -0.52 -19.72 1.82
CA ALA A 142 -0.82 -18.36 1.44
C ALA A 142 -2.32 -18.12 1.25
N TRP A 143 -2.77 -16.96 1.67
CA TRP A 143 -4.05 -16.42 1.22
C TRP A 143 -4.03 -16.14 -0.28
N THR A 144 -5.20 -16.15 -0.89
CA THR A 144 -5.35 -15.78 -2.30
C THR A 144 -5.01 -14.30 -2.50
N ALA A 145 -4.66 -13.93 -3.73
CA ALA A 145 -4.50 -12.53 -4.10
C ALA A 145 -5.78 -11.70 -3.86
N ALA A 146 -6.96 -12.31 -3.91
CA ALA A 146 -8.22 -11.64 -3.61
C ALA A 146 -8.32 -11.28 -2.12
N GLN A 147 -8.02 -12.23 -1.23
CA GLN A 147 -7.94 -11.98 0.21
C GLN A 147 -6.91 -10.92 0.58
N GLY A 148 -5.74 -10.92 -0.08
CA GLY A 148 -4.78 -9.84 0.09
C GLY A 148 -5.30 -8.49 -0.42
N GLY A 149 -6.02 -8.50 -1.55
CA GLY A 149 -6.70 -7.31 -2.09
C GLY A 149 -7.74 -6.73 -1.14
N HIS A 150 -8.52 -7.60 -0.48
CA HIS A 150 -9.50 -7.19 0.54
C HIS A 150 -8.86 -6.40 1.68
N CYS A 151 -7.68 -6.81 2.15
CA CYS A 151 -6.95 -6.04 3.15
C CYS A 151 -6.58 -4.62 2.66
N LEU A 152 -6.28 -4.47 1.37
CA LEU A 152 -5.93 -3.16 0.80
C LEU A 152 -7.17 -2.27 0.67
N THR A 153 -8.29 -2.82 0.19
CA THR A 153 -9.55 -2.08 0.01
C THR A 153 -10.15 -1.66 1.34
N ASP A 154 -10.12 -2.54 2.34
CA ASP A 154 -10.47 -2.29 3.73
C ASP A 154 -9.64 -1.14 4.33
N ALA A 155 -8.31 -1.21 4.20
CA ALA A 155 -7.39 -0.21 4.74
C ALA A 155 -7.69 1.21 4.24
N VAL A 156 -8.00 1.37 2.95
CA VAL A 156 -8.29 2.70 2.38
C VAL A 156 -9.74 3.13 2.56
N SER A 157 -10.68 2.20 2.73
CA SER A 157 -12.11 2.54 2.74
C SER A 157 -12.68 2.71 4.15
N LEU A 158 -12.17 1.98 5.14
CA LEU A 158 -12.79 1.88 6.47
C LEU A 158 -11.94 2.47 7.60
N HIS A 159 -10.66 2.77 7.34
CA HIS A 159 -9.71 3.20 8.37
C HIS A 159 -9.26 4.67 8.21
N GLY A 160 -10.12 5.50 7.63
CA GLY A 160 -9.87 6.94 7.42
C GLY A 160 -9.72 7.76 8.71
N GLU A 161 -10.14 7.22 9.87
CA GLU A 161 -10.02 7.89 11.17
C GLU A 161 -8.82 7.39 12.00
N HIS A 162 -7.97 6.53 11.43
CA HIS A 162 -6.97 5.77 12.21
C HIS A 162 -5.52 6.14 11.87
N HIS A 163 -5.24 7.43 11.69
CA HIS A 163 -3.91 7.90 11.26
C HIS A 163 -2.73 7.24 11.98
N GLY A 164 -1.78 6.74 11.20
CA GLY A 164 -0.59 6.05 11.69
C GLY A 164 -0.83 4.60 12.11
N ALA A 165 -2.01 4.03 11.84
CA ALA A 165 -2.31 2.65 12.23
C ALA A 165 -1.47 1.63 11.44
N TYR A 166 -1.12 0.55 12.12
CA TYR A 166 -0.64 -0.67 11.52
C TYR A 166 -1.82 -1.65 11.38
N LEU A 167 -2.23 -1.91 10.14
CA LEU A 167 -3.36 -2.75 9.79
C LEU A 167 -2.88 -4.13 9.37
N SER A 168 -3.50 -5.18 9.92
CA SER A 168 -3.24 -6.56 9.55
C SER A 168 -4.51 -7.35 9.78
N GLU A 169 -4.86 -8.21 8.83
CA GLU A 169 -6.11 -8.99 8.91
C GLU A 169 -7.38 -8.12 9.01
N GLN A 170 -7.36 -6.91 8.41
CA GLN A 170 -8.44 -5.91 8.46
C GLN A 170 -8.69 -5.30 9.86
N GLU A 171 -7.68 -5.36 10.73
CA GLU A 171 -7.77 -4.80 12.07
C GLU A 171 -6.54 -3.96 12.41
N GLY A 172 -6.74 -2.94 13.25
CA GLY A 172 -5.67 -2.17 13.87
C GLY A 172 -4.89 -3.00 14.88
N LYS A 173 -3.56 -3.01 14.74
CA LYS A 173 -2.67 -3.78 15.61
C LYS A 173 -1.51 -2.94 16.14
N PRO A 174 -0.99 -3.30 17.33
CA PRO A 174 0.22 -2.66 17.81
C PRO A 174 1.38 -2.95 16.83
N PRO A 175 2.16 -1.92 16.46
CA PRO A 175 3.36 -2.11 15.66
C PRO A 175 4.43 -2.88 16.46
N SER A 176 5.48 -3.32 15.75
CA SER A 176 6.61 -4.00 16.39
C SER A 176 7.24 -3.14 17.51
N SER A 177 7.64 -3.79 18.60
CA SER A 177 8.36 -3.11 19.70
C SER A 177 9.66 -2.46 19.24
N PHE A 178 10.27 -2.97 18.16
CA PHE A 178 11.42 -2.33 17.53
C PHE A 178 11.07 -0.94 16.98
N VAL A 179 9.95 -0.80 16.26
CA VAL A 179 9.50 0.47 15.67
C VAL A 179 9.20 1.50 16.76
N LEU A 180 8.70 1.06 17.91
CA LEU A 180 8.44 1.91 19.07
C LEU A 180 9.69 2.21 19.93
N SER A 181 10.82 1.57 19.64
CA SER A 181 12.05 1.74 20.41
C SER A 181 12.88 2.94 19.94
N HIS A 182 13.80 3.39 20.79
CA HIS A 182 14.80 4.40 20.42
C HIS A 182 15.58 4.00 19.16
N LYS A 183 16.03 2.74 19.08
CA LYS A 183 16.75 2.21 17.91
C LYS A 183 15.91 2.24 16.63
N GLY A 184 14.59 2.01 16.76
CA GLY A 184 13.65 2.15 15.65
C GLY A 184 13.56 3.59 15.17
N SER A 185 13.52 4.55 16.09
CA SER A 185 13.54 5.98 15.73
C SER A 185 14.84 6.38 15.04
N GLU A 186 16.00 5.93 15.53
CA GLU A 186 17.29 6.17 14.87
C GLU A 186 17.33 5.57 13.46
N ALA A 187 16.86 4.32 13.31
CA ALA A 187 16.76 3.66 12.01
C ALA A 187 15.83 4.41 11.06
N ARG A 188 14.67 4.88 11.53
CA ARG A 188 13.74 5.69 10.74
C ARG A 188 14.39 6.96 10.22
N SER A 189 15.03 7.75 11.10
CA SER A 189 15.69 8.99 10.69
C SER A 189 16.84 8.73 9.72
N LYS A 190 17.61 7.67 9.95
CA LYS A 190 18.70 7.28 9.04
C LYS A 190 18.17 6.89 7.66
N ILE A 191 17.20 5.98 7.60
CA ILE A 191 16.58 5.54 6.34
C ILE A 191 16.00 6.74 5.60
N TRP A 192 15.24 7.60 6.29
CA TRP A 192 14.69 8.81 5.70
C TRP A 192 15.78 9.68 5.07
N ASN A 193 16.80 10.05 5.85
CA ASN A 193 17.87 10.92 5.38
C ASN A 193 18.66 10.32 4.21
N GLU A 194 18.92 9.01 4.23
CA GLU A 194 19.60 8.31 3.14
C GLU A 194 18.73 8.25 1.88
N THR A 195 17.42 7.97 2.02
CA THR A 195 16.48 7.99 0.91
C THR A 195 16.40 9.39 0.29
N ILE A 196 16.19 10.43 1.09
CA ILE A 196 16.11 11.82 0.60
C ILE A 196 17.39 12.20 -0.16
N LYS A 197 18.57 11.87 0.36
CA LYS A 197 19.85 12.14 -0.33
C LYS A 197 19.94 11.50 -1.71
N VAL A 198 19.48 10.24 -1.84
CA VAL A 198 19.46 9.56 -3.14
C VAL A 198 18.46 10.23 -4.07
N LEU A 199 17.26 10.58 -3.57
CA LEU A 199 16.25 11.28 -4.36
C LEU A 199 16.76 12.65 -4.86
N GLU A 200 17.37 13.44 -4.00
CA GLU A 200 17.94 14.75 -4.35
C GLU A 200 19.07 14.65 -5.39
N ALA A 201 19.88 13.59 -5.32
CA ALA A 201 20.96 13.36 -6.27
C ALA A 201 20.45 12.93 -7.65
N GLU A 202 19.45 12.05 -7.70
CA GLU A 202 18.95 11.44 -8.94
C GLU A 202 17.81 12.23 -9.59
N ALA A 203 17.10 13.06 -8.82
CA ALA A 203 16.01 13.91 -9.27
C ALA A 203 16.14 15.34 -8.71
N PRO A 204 17.21 16.08 -9.06
CA PRO A 204 17.54 17.39 -8.48
C PRO A 204 16.51 18.50 -8.80
N HIS A 205 15.64 18.28 -9.77
CA HIS A 205 14.54 19.17 -10.14
C HIS A 205 13.28 18.96 -9.30
N VAL A 206 13.22 17.90 -8.49
CA VAL A 206 12.12 17.65 -7.56
C VAL A 206 12.49 18.28 -6.21
N GLU A 207 11.80 19.36 -5.82
CA GLU A 207 11.98 19.98 -4.50
C GLU A 207 11.31 19.14 -3.39
N VAL A 208 11.95 18.01 -3.04
CA VAL A 208 11.40 17.02 -2.11
C VAL A 208 11.10 17.63 -0.72
N LEU A 209 11.99 18.48 -0.21
CA LEU A 209 11.88 19.04 1.15
C LEU A 209 11.04 20.32 1.24
N ALA A 210 10.96 21.13 0.17
CA ALA A 210 10.10 22.33 0.17
C ALA A 210 8.60 21.95 0.14
N THR A 211 8.27 20.79 -0.42
CA THR A 211 6.89 20.28 -0.51
C THR A 211 6.42 19.62 0.78
N LEU A 212 7.33 19.21 1.67
CA LEU A 212 7.01 18.38 2.83
C LEU A 212 6.89 19.11 4.17
N ASN A 213 7.25 20.41 4.29
CA ASN A 213 7.14 21.24 5.51
C ASN A 213 6.92 20.44 6.82
N LEU A 214 7.87 19.56 7.13
CA LEU A 214 7.89 18.77 8.35
C LEU A 214 8.48 19.68 9.44
N LEU A 215 7.65 20.61 9.94
CA LEU A 215 7.92 21.38 11.15
C LEU A 215 7.54 20.55 12.40
#